data_AF-A0A2D5UND2-F1
#
_entry.id   AF-A0A2D5UND2-F1
#
_cell.length_a   1.000
_cell.length_b   1.000
_cell.length_c   1.000
_cell.angle_alpha   90.00
_cell.angle_beta   90.00
_cell.angle_gamma   90.00
#
_symmetry.space_group_name_H-M   'P 1'
#
loop_
_entity.id
_entity.type
_entity.pdbx_description
1 polymer ?
#
loop_
_entity_poly.entity_id
_entity_poly.type
_entity_poly.pdbx_seq_one_letter_code
_entity_poly.pdbx_strand_id
1 'polypeptide(L)'
;MVIIKRLFGIILLVAGILIMQGNAQHVDLNLQNMTITTTTSYEATNSITASDFTISSTGDVTFRSGNSITLNPLFTVNLGGIFNVFPNATLGVEENSLITKGLIVLQNYPNPFSYTTEIHYGLSNHDYITIVIYDLSGKKIKTLIAQNQQAGYHAVAWDGRDETGQEVSSGIFSCRVETSQYAINKKIVLVK
;
A
#
# COMPACT_ATOMS: atom_id res chain seq x y z
N MET A 1 20.09 1.40 -34.18
CA MET A 1 20.95 0.35 -33.58
C MET A 1 20.65 0.28 -32.10
N VAL A 2 19.83 -0.69 -31.65
CA VAL A 2 20.09 -1.53 -30.47
C VAL A 2 19.48 -2.88 -30.80
N ILE A 3 20.33 -3.89 -30.79
CA ILE A 3 20.04 -5.32 -30.97
C ILE A 3 19.66 -5.86 -29.60
N ILE A 4 18.65 -6.74 -29.49
CA ILE A 4 18.70 -7.92 -28.60
C ILE A 4 17.90 -9.06 -29.24
N LYS A 5 18.60 -10.20 -29.31
CA LYS A 5 18.24 -11.50 -29.88
C LYS A 5 17.37 -12.30 -28.90
N ARG A 6 16.48 -13.15 -29.48
CA ARG A 6 16.02 -14.52 -29.07
C ARG A 6 15.48 -14.70 -27.63
N LEU A 7 14.44 -15.46 -27.32
CA LEU A 7 13.64 -16.52 -27.97
C LEU A 7 12.35 -16.69 -27.13
N PHE A 8 11.24 -17.12 -27.75
CA PHE A 8 9.91 -17.43 -27.19
C PHE A 8 9.00 -16.25 -26.75
N GLY A 9 7.93 -16.04 -27.52
CA GLY A 9 6.84 -15.09 -27.26
C GLY A 9 6.78 -13.99 -28.32
N ILE A 10 5.87 -14.13 -29.28
CA ILE A 10 5.61 -13.11 -30.30
C ILE A 10 5.00 -11.88 -29.61
N ILE A 11 5.70 -10.73 -29.66
CA ILE A 11 5.12 -9.43 -29.32
C ILE A 11 4.49 -8.88 -30.61
N LEU A 12 3.16 -8.93 -30.72
CA LEU A 12 2.45 -8.23 -31.80
C LEU A 12 1.97 -6.88 -31.25
N LEU A 13 2.49 -5.79 -31.81
CA LEU A 13 1.99 -4.44 -31.56
C LEU A 13 0.93 -4.14 -32.62
N VAL A 14 -0.35 -4.12 -32.25
CA VAL A 14 -1.41 -3.58 -33.10
C VAL A 14 -2.17 -2.53 -32.30
N ALA A 15 -2.13 -1.29 -32.81
CA ALA A 15 -2.90 -0.14 -32.31
C ALA A 15 -2.74 0.21 -30.80
N GLY A 16 -1.51 0.21 -30.27
CA GLY A 16 -1.24 0.74 -28.92
C GLY A 16 -1.82 -0.06 -27.76
N ILE A 17 -2.30 -1.28 -28.03
CA ILE A 17 -2.81 -2.22 -27.02
C ILE A 17 -1.76 -3.31 -26.82
N LEU A 18 -1.21 -3.41 -25.61
CA LEU A 18 -0.34 -4.51 -25.22
C LEU A 18 -1.21 -5.69 -24.75
N ILE A 19 -1.42 -6.69 -25.60
CA ILE A 19 -2.05 -7.94 -25.21
C ILE A 19 -0.94 -8.90 -24.77
N MET A 20 -0.73 -9.06 -23.46
CA MET A 20 0.15 -10.09 -22.93
C MET A 20 -0.59 -11.44 -22.95
N GLN A 21 -0.42 -12.23 -24.01
CA GLN A 21 -0.73 -13.66 -23.98
C GLN A 21 0.56 -14.45 -23.75
N GLY A 22 0.75 -14.93 -22.52
CA GLY A 22 1.80 -15.88 -22.20
C GLY A 22 2.19 -15.91 -20.73
N ASN A 23 2.42 -17.12 -20.21
CA ASN A 23 2.90 -17.46 -18.85
C ASN A 23 4.35 -17.01 -18.55
N ALA A 24 4.87 -15.99 -19.25
CA ALA A 24 6.24 -15.53 -19.07
C ALA A 24 6.35 -14.60 -17.87
N GLN A 25 6.87 -15.12 -16.75
CA GLN A 25 7.28 -14.32 -15.61
C GLN A 25 8.50 -13.47 -16.02
N HIS A 26 8.35 -12.15 -16.03
CA HIS A 26 9.45 -11.24 -16.33
C HIS A 26 10.30 -10.98 -15.09
N VAL A 27 11.60 -10.71 -15.25
CA VAL A 27 12.43 -10.29 -14.10
C VAL A 27 12.00 -8.91 -13.62
N ASP A 28 11.98 -7.94 -14.54
CA ASP A 28 11.46 -6.60 -14.30
C ASP A 28 10.46 -6.23 -15.41
N LEU A 29 9.43 -5.45 -15.06
CA LEU A 29 8.48 -4.85 -16.01
C LEU A 29 8.56 -3.32 -15.95
N ASN A 30 8.64 -2.69 -17.12
CA ASN A 30 8.51 -1.24 -17.25
C ASN A 30 7.32 -0.94 -18.18
N LEU A 31 6.27 -0.35 -17.63
CA LEU A 31 5.04 -0.01 -18.34
C LEU A 31 4.92 1.51 -18.45
N GLN A 32 4.84 2.05 -19.66
CA GLN A 32 4.80 3.50 -19.89
C GLN A 32 3.78 3.84 -20.98
N ASN A 33 3.03 4.93 -20.80
CA ASN A 33 2.09 5.45 -21.80
C ASN A 33 1.03 4.43 -22.25
N MET A 34 0.44 3.70 -21.30
CA MET A 34 -0.48 2.61 -21.58
C MET A 34 -1.93 2.94 -21.24
N THR A 35 -2.87 2.50 -22.09
CA THR A 35 -4.30 2.47 -21.73
C THR A 35 -4.73 1.03 -21.52
N ILE A 36 -5.20 0.73 -20.31
CA ILE A 36 -5.65 -0.61 -19.91
C ILE A 36 -7.17 -0.63 -19.99
N THR A 37 -7.69 -1.34 -21.00
CA THR A 37 -9.11 -1.39 -21.37
C THR A 37 -9.80 -2.69 -20.96
N THR A 38 -9.06 -3.67 -20.42
CA THR A 38 -9.57 -4.98 -19.98
C THR A 38 -8.91 -5.43 -18.68
N THR A 39 -9.56 -6.36 -17.97
CA THR A 39 -8.95 -7.11 -16.85
C THR A 39 -7.64 -7.74 -17.30
N THR A 40 -6.54 -7.33 -16.68
CA THR A 40 -5.18 -7.76 -17.06
C THR A 40 -4.32 -7.90 -15.80
N SER A 41 -3.53 -8.97 -15.73
CA SER A 41 -2.52 -9.17 -14.68
C SER A 41 -1.13 -8.95 -15.26
N TYR A 42 -0.31 -8.14 -14.58
CA TYR A 42 1.09 -7.91 -14.90
C TYR A 42 1.97 -8.53 -13.81
N GLU A 43 2.88 -9.42 -14.18
CA GLU A 43 3.68 -10.19 -13.22
C GLU A 43 5.18 -10.07 -13.49
N ALA A 44 5.93 -9.69 -12.44
CA ALA A 44 7.39 -9.64 -12.43
C ALA A 44 7.97 -10.37 -11.20
N THR A 45 9.17 -10.93 -11.32
CA THR A 45 9.86 -11.63 -10.23
C THR A 45 10.72 -10.71 -9.36
N ASN A 46 11.08 -9.52 -9.84
CA ASN A 46 11.85 -8.52 -9.10
C ASN A 46 11.10 -7.20 -8.98
N SER A 47 10.95 -6.40 -10.06
CA SER A 47 10.30 -5.10 -9.96
C SER A 47 9.30 -4.78 -11.07
N ILE A 48 8.29 -3.96 -10.76
CA ILE A 48 7.44 -3.30 -11.76
C ILE A 48 7.57 -1.80 -11.58
N THR A 49 7.88 -1.09 -12.66
CA THR A 49 7.73 0.38 -12.72
C THR A 49 6.64 0.71 -13.72
N ALA A 50 5.67 1.54 -13.32
CA ALA A 50 4.62 2.03 -14.19
C ALA A 50 4.55 3.57 -14.17
N SER A 51 4.40 4.19 -15.34
CA SER A 51 4.16 5.63 -15.48
C SER A 51 3.12 5.92 -16.57
N ASP A 52 2.46 7.07 -16.46
CA ASP A 52 1.62 7.63 -17.52
C ASP A 52 0.56 6.64 -18.06
N PHE A 53 -0.12 5.93 -17.17
CA PHE A 53 -1.10 4.91 -17.55
C PHE A 53 -2.53 5.29 -17.14
N THR A 54 -3.48 4.89 -17.99
CA THR A 54 -4.91 5.08 -17.77
C THR A 54 -5.60 3.74 -17.71
N ILE A 55 -6.33 3.47 -16.62
CA ILE A 55 -7.27 2.36 -16.54
C ILE A 55 -8.64 2.89 -16.97
N SER A 56 -9.18 2.37 -18.07
CA SER A 56 -10.47 2.78 -18.64
C SER A 56 -11.51 1.66 -18.65
N SER A 57 -11.27 0.59 -17.90
CA SER A 57 -12.14 -0.59 -17.82
C SER A 57 -12.83 -0.72 -16.46
N THR A 58 -14.01 -1.33 -16.43
CA THR A 58 -14.72 -1.72 -15.19
C THR A 58 -14.15 -2.98 -14.53
N GLY A 59 -13.05 -3.53 -15.05
CA GLY A 59 -12.41 -4.76 -14.56
C GLY A 59 -11.16 -4.50 -13.74
N ASP A 60 -10.76 -5.50 -12.96
CA ASP A 60 -9.59 -5.42 -12.08
C ASP A 60 -8.28 -5.37 -12.89
N VAL A 61 -7.41 -4.44 -12.52
CA VAL A 61 -6.02 -4.43 -13.00
C VAL A 61 -5.13 -4.86 -11.83
N THR A 62 -4.37 -5.93 -12.04
CA THR A 62 -3.54 -6.53 -10.99
C THR A 62 -2.06 -6.44 -11.34
N PHE A 63 -1.26 -5.92 -10.41
CA PHE A 63 0.19 -5.92 -10.50
C PHE A 63 0.80 -6.84 -9.43
N ARG A 64 1.67 -7.76 -9.86
CA ARG A 64 2.38 -8.69 -8.97
C ARG A 64 3.88 -8.58 -9.19
N SER A 65 4.62 -8.29 -8.13
CA SER A 65 6.08 -8.15 -8.19
C SER A 65 6.75 -8.86 -7.02
N GLY A 66 7.90 -9.47 -7.23
CA GLY A 66 8.64 -10.15 -6.15
C GLY A 66 9.25 -9.21 -5.10
N ASN A 67 9.63 -7.98 -5.49
CA ASN A 67 10.30 -7.04 -4.60
C ASN A 67 9.60 -5.67 -4.55
N SER A 68 9.51 -4.96 -5.67
CA SER A 68 8.97 -3.58 -5.69
C SER A 68 7.97 -3.34 -6.80
N ILE A 69 6.99 -2.47 -6.52
CA ILE A 69 6.06 -1.89 -7.50
C ILE A 69 6.12 -0.38 -7.32
N THR A 70 6.62 0.34 -8.32
CA THR A 70 6.76 1.80 -8.31
C THR A 70 5.77 2.39 -9.31
N LEU A 71 4.85 3.22 -8.82
CA LEU A 71 3.92 3.98 -9.65
C LEU A 71 4.39 5.42 -9.66
N ASN A 72 4.86 5.88 -10.81
CA ASN A 72 5.22 7.27 -11.00
C ASN A 72 3.95 8.12 -11.19
N PRO A 73 3.98 9.43 -10.85
CA PRO A 73 2.83 10.32 -11.02
C PRO A 73 2.23 10.28 -12.42
N LEU A 74 0.97 10.75 -12.55
CA LEU A 74 0.14 10.71 -13.77
C LEU A 74 -0.51 9.35 -14.08
N PHE A 75 -0.92 8.60 -13.05
CA PHE A 75 -1.87 7.50 -13.24
C PHE A 75 -3.32 7.99 -13.09
N THR A 76 -4.22 7.46 -13.92
CA THR A 76 -5.67 7.74 -13.83
C THR A 76 -6.47 6.45 -13.83
N VAL A 77 -7.43 6.33 -12.92
CA VAL A 77 -8.41 5.23 -12.89
C VAL A 77 -9.79 5.79 -13.17
N ASN A 78 -10.35 5.46 -14.33
CA ASN A 78 -11.68 5.87 -14.76
C ASN A 78 -12.67 4.69 -14.61
N LEU A 79 -13.97 4.99 -14.39
CA LEU A 79 -15.07 4.02 -14.48
C LEU A 79 -15.04 2.81 -13.51
N GLY A 80 -14.77 3.04 -12.22
CA GLY A 80 -14.94 2.01 -11.19
C GLY A 80 -13.96 0.84 -11.27
N GLY A 81 -12.90 0.95 -12.07
CA GLY A 81 -11.79 0.00 -12.09
C GLY A 81 -11.16 -0.11 -10.69
N ILE A 82 -10.96 -1.35 -10.23
CA ILE A 82 -10.28 -1.63 -8.97
C ILE A 82 -8.80 -1.87 -9.27
N PHE A 83 -7.94 -1.17 -8.55
CA PHE A 83 -6.50 -1.27 -8.66
C PHE A 83 -5.96 -2.15 -7.53
N ASN A 84 -5.43 -3.32 -7.88
CA ASN A 84 -4.91 -4.31 -6.92
C ASN A 84 -3.40 -4.47 -7.06
N VAL A 85 -2.67 -4.36 -5.94
CA VAL A 85 -1.21 -4.53 -5.88
C VAL A 85 -0.89 -5.61 -4.87
N PHE A 86 -0.23 -6.69 -5.33
CA PHE A 86 0.21 -7.77 -4.47
C PHE A 86 1.73 -7.96 -4.60
N PRO A 87 2.52 -7.82 -3.52
CA PRO A 87 3.87 -8.37 -3.56
C PRO A 87 3.77 -9.89 -3.66
N ASN A 88 4.48 -10.50 -4.62
CA ASN A 88 4.82 -11.92 -4.58
C ASN A 88 5.78 -12.08 -3.39
N ALA A 89 5.23 -12.25 -2.20
CA ALA A 89 6.01 -12.46 -0.99
C ALA A 89 6.73 -13.80 -1.07
N THR A 90 7.85 -13.84 -1.79
CA THR A 90 8.93 -14.75 -1.42
C THR A 90 9.42 -14.21 -0.09
N LEU A 91 9.22 -14.98 0.98
CA LEU A 91 9.50 -14.61 2.37
C LEU A 91 10.97 -14.18 2.55
N GLY A 92 11.26 -12.92 2.20
CA GLY A 92 12.42 -12.15 2.59
C GLY A 92 11.92 -11.13 3.60
N VAL A 93 12.27 -11.35 4.87
CA VAL A 93 11.96 -10.43 5.95
C VAL A 93 12.66 -9.10 5.66
N GLU A 94 11.90 -8.04 5.39
CA GLU A 94 11.95 -6.70 6.01
C GLU A 94 11.22 -5.63 5.16
N GLU A 95 9.90 -5.46 5.39
CA GLU A 95 9.28 -4.16 5.72
C GLU A 95 7.82 -4.33 6.18
N ASN A 96 7.71 -4.72 7.44
CA ASN A 96 6.74 -4.32 8.46
C ASN A 96 5.29 -3.93 8.06
N SER A 97 4.61 -4.65 7.17
CA SER A 97 3.15 -4.79 7.23
C SER A 97 2.84 -6.11 7.92
N LEU A 98 2.30 -6.05 9.15
CA LEU A 98 1.77 -7.24 9.80
C LEU A 98 0.42 -7.51 9.15
N ILE A 99 0.46 -8.21 8.02
CA ILE A 99 -0.74 -8.73 7.36
C ILE A 99 -1.22 -9.89 8.22
N THR A 100 -2.08 -9.59 9.18
CA THR A 100 -2.83 -10.63 9.86
C THR A 100 -4.10 -10.87 9.04
N LYS A 101 -4.55 -12.12 8.89
CA LYS A 101 -5.65 -12.48 7.98
C LYS A 101 -6.93 -11.63 8.12
N GLY A 102 -7.15 -10.95 9.25
CA GLY A 102 -8.28 -10.05 9.46
C GLY A 102 -7.96 -8.56 9.66
N LEU A 103 -6.68 -8.18 9.86
CA LEU A 103 -6.25 -6.82 10.18
C LEU A 103 -4.97 -6.46 9.43
N ILE A 104 -5.03 -5.36 8.67
CA ILE A 104 -3.88 -4.75 8.00
C ILE A 104 -3.60 -3.41 8.69
N VAL A 105 -2.35 -3.16 9.04
CA VAL A 105 -1.92 -1.85 9.57
C VAL A 105 -0.65 -1.44 8.84
N LEU A 106 -0.74 -0.34 8.09
CA LEU A 106 0.39 0.23 7.38
C LEU A 106 1.24 1.09 8.30
N GLN A 107 2.48 1.34 7.88
CA GLN A 107 3.30 2.36 8.53
C GLN A 107 2.60 3.72 8.39
N ASN A 108 2.64 4.53 9.46
CA ASN A 108 2.09 5.88 9.38
C ASN A 108 2.84 6.71 8.33
N TYR A 109 2.15 7.58 7.61
CA TYR A 109 2.76 8.47 6.64
C TYR A 109 2.29 9.92 6.84
N PRO A 110 3.21 10.89 6.86
CA PRO A 110 4.66 10.73 6.84
C PRO A 110 5.21 10.11 8.14
N ASN A 111 6.37 9.45 8.08
CA ASN A 111 7.15 9.01 9.24
C ASN A 111 8.66 9.08 8.93
N PRO A 112 9.45 9.94 9.57
CA PRO A 112 9.06 10.90 10.61
C PRO A 112 8.07 11.98 10.12
N PHE A 113 7.29 12.58 11.03
CA PHE A 113 6.36 13.68 10.73
C PHE A 113 6.63 14.91 11.59
N SER A 114 6.15 16.08 11.15
CA SER A 114 6.32 17.37 11.86
C SER A 114 5.01 18.01 12.34
N TYR A 115 3.92 17.85 11.59
CA TYR A 115 2.61 18.45 11.92
C TYR A 115 1.51 17.41 12.10
N THR A 116 1.30 16.56 11.09
CA THR A 116 0.31 15.50 11.13
C THR A 116 0.86 14.25 10.46
N THR A 117 0.35 13.09 10.87
CA THR A 117 0.60 11.80 10.23
C THR A 117 -0.69 11.00 10.18
N GLU A 118 -0.86 10.18 9.15
CA GLU A 118 -2.00 9.30 9.00
C GLU A 118 -1.61 7.85 9.25
N ILE A 119 -2.47 7.14 9.97
CA ILE A 119 -2.37 5.69 10.21
C ILE A 119 -3.45 5.04 9.37
N HIS A 120 -3.04 4.30 8.33
CA HIS A 120 -3.94 3.55 7.47
C HIS A 120 -4.08 2.11 7.95
N TYR A 121 -5.31 1.62 8.01
CA TYR A 121 -5.62 0.26 8.43
C TYR A 121 -6.79 -0.33 7.65
N GLY A 122 -6.84 -1.66 7.60
CA GLY A 122 -7.89 -2.41 6.92
C GLY A 122 -8.50 -3.46 7.84
N LEU A 123 -9.83 -3.51 7.88
CA LEU A 123 -10.62 -4.50 8.61
C LEU A 123 -11.27 -5.47 7.62
N SER A 124 -11.13 -6.77 7.86
CA SER A 124 -11.76 -7.79 7.00
C SER A 124 -13.24 -8.03 7.33
N ASN A 125 -13.67 -7.66 8.53
CA ASN A 125 -15.04 -7.77 9.02
C ASN A 125 -15.38 -6.56 9.89
N HIS A 126 -16.66 -6.40 10.20
CA HIS A 126 -17.09 -5.48 11.24
C HIS A 126 -16.45 -5.87 12.57
N ASP A 127 -15.79 -4.92 13.25
CA ASP A 127 -15.09 -5.16 14.51
C ASP A 127 -14.99 -3.87 15.36
N TYR A 128 -14.79 -4.04 16.66
CA TYR A 128 -14.44 -2.96 17.57
C TYR A 128 -12.93 -2.71 17.50
N ILE A 129 -12.53 -1.51 17.10
CA ILE A 129 -11.13 -1.13 16.94
C ILE A 129 -10.74 -0.02 17.93
N THR A 130 -9.55 -0.17 18.51
CA THR A 130 -8.88 0.88 19.29
C THR A 130 -7.55 1.25 18.64
N ILE A 131 -7.29 2.55 18.52
CA ILE A 131 -6.01 3.06 18.04
C ILE A 131 -5.52 4.07 19.07
N VAL A 132 -4.39 3.77 19.70
CA VAL A 132 -3.87 4.53 20.84
C VAL A 132 -2.39 4.81 20.67
N ILE A 133 -2.00 6.06 20.90
CA ILE A 133 -0.60 6.50 20.93
C ILE A 133 -0.09 6.44 22.36
N TYR A 134 1.10 5.87 22.53
CA TYR A 134 1.85 5.78 23.78
C TYR A 134 3.25 6.37 23.60
N ASP A 135 3.83 6.90 24.68
CA ASP A 135 5.27 7.16 24.72
C ASP A 135 6.08 5.89 25.02
N LEU A 136 7.41 5.99 25.01
CA LEU A 136 8.31 4.86 25.28
C LEU A 136 8.20 4.28 26.69
N SER A 137 7.63 5.02 27.65
CA SER A 137 7.36 4.51 29.00
C SER A 137 6.07 3.69 29.08
N GLY A 138 5.29 3.64 27.99
CA GLY A 138 3.97 3.03 27.96
C GLY A 138 2.87 3.94 28.51
N LYS A 139 3.16 5.23 28.76
CA LYS A 139 2.12 6.19 29.14
C LYS A 139 1.27 6.50 27.92
N LYS A 140 -0.05 6.42 28.09
CA LYS A 140 -1.02 6.78 27.05
C LYS A 140 -0.93 8.28 26.77
N ILE A 141 -0.72 8.63 25.50
CA ILE A 141 -0.67 10.00 25.01
C ILE A 141 -2.03 10.42 24.46
N LYS A 142 -2.64 9.61 23.58
CA LYS A 142 -3.93 9.93 22.95
C LYS A 142 -4.61 8.69 22.40
N THR A 143 -5.90 8.55 22.65
CA THR A 143 -6.78 7.63 21.94
C THR A 143 -7.27 8.32 20.67
N LEU A 144 -6.90 7.80 19.50
CA LEU A 144 -7.32 8.35 18.21
C LEU A 144 -8.70 7.80 17.81
N ILE A 145 -8.92 6.50 18.04
CA ILE A 145 -10.19 5.80 17.76
C ILE A 145 -10.45 4.78 18.88
N ALA A 146 -11.72 4.63 19.24
CA ALA A 146 -12.23 3.54 20.08
C ALA A 146 -13.72 3.32 19.77
N GLN A 147 -14.01 2.57 18.70
CA GLN A 147 -15.40 2.36 18.24
C GLN A 147 -15.53 1.12 17.35
N ASN A 148 -16.78 0.71 17.09
CA ASN A 148 -17.09 -0.29 16.07
C ASN A 148 -16.94 0.32 14.66
N GLN A 149 -16.25 -0.37 13.77
CA GLN A 149 -16.12 0.01 12.37
C GLN A 149 -16.50 -1.12 11.43
N GLN A 150 -17.02 -0.77 10.25
CA GLN A 150 -17.34 -1.74 9.20
C GLN A 150 -16.07 -2.27 8.52
N ALA A 151 -16.19 -3.40 7.84
CA ALA A 151 -15.12 -3.91 6.98
C ALA A 151 -14.72 -2.87 5.92
N GLY A 152 -13.44 -2.85 5.55
CA GLY A 152 -12.88 -1.92 4.57
C GLY A 152 -11.60 -1.23 5.04
N TYR A 153 -11.11 -0.34 4.19
CA TYR A 153 -9.92 0.49 4.45
C TYR A 153 -10.31 1.81 5.10
N HIS A 154 -9.56 2.20 6.11
CA HIS A 154 -9.78 3.38 6.93
C HIS A 154 -8.46 4.10 7.20
N ALA A 155 -8.56 5.36 7.62
CA ALA A 155 -7.43 6.17 8.02
C ALA A 155 -7.79 7.02 9.23
N VAL A 156 -6.81 7.25 10.11
CA VAL A 156 -6.92 8.20 11.21
C VAL A 156 -5.68 9.06 11.31
N ALA A 157 -5.87 10.36 11.52
CA ALA A 157 -4.79 11.32 11.66
C ALA A 157 -4.39 11.51 13.14
N TRP A 158 -3.10 11.74 13.37
CA TRP A 158 -2.57 12.26 14.62
C TRP A 158 -1.75 13.51 14.37
N ASP A 159 -2.05 14.55 15.14
CA ASP A 159 -1.54 15.92 15.03
C ASP A 159 -0.40 16.23 16.03
N GLY A 160 0.17 15.21 16.67
CA GLY A 160 1.21 15.42 17.68
C GLY A 160 0.70 16.10 18.96
N ARG A 161 -0.61 16.05 19.24
CA ARG A 161 -1.19 16.50 20.51
C ARG A 161 -1.59 15.32 21.40
N ASP A 162 -1.64 15.55 22.71
CA ASP A 162 -2.15 14.60 23.70
C ASP A 162 -3.68 14.74 23.90
N GLU A 163 -4.25 13.96 24.83
CA GLU A 163 -5.68 14.01 25.21
C GLU A 163 -6.16 15.39 25.67
N THR A 164 -5.28 16.23 26.20
CA THR A 164 -5.62 17.58 26.68
C THR A 164 -5.54 18.63 25.56
N GLY A 165 -5.14 18.23 24.36
CA GLY A 165 -4.89 19.13 23.23
C GLY A 165 -3.54 19.83 23.30
N GLN A 166 -2.68 19.47 24.27
CA GLN A 166 -1.34 20.00 24.37
C GLN A 166 -0.41 19.28 23.41
N GLU A 167 0.50 20.05 22.82
CA GLU A 167 1.53 19.53 21.93
C GLU A 167 2.54 18.68 22.68
N VAL A 168 2.83 17.48 22.18
CA VAL A 168 3.91 16.65 22.70
C VAL A 168 5.26 17.07 22.10
N SER A 169 6.35 16.79 22.81
CA SER A 169 7.71 17.04 22.31
C SER A 169 8.09 16.08 21.18
N SER A 170 9.10 16.46 20.38
CA SER A 170 9.75 15.56 19.43
C SER A 170 10.19 14.28 20.13
N GLY A 171 10.01 13.13 19.48
CA GLY A 171 10.29 11.85 20.12
C GLY A 171 9.78 10.65 19.34
N ILE A 172 10.03 9.48 19.92
CA ILE A 172 9.54 8.20 19.41
C ILE A 172 8.30 7.81 20.23
N PHE A 173 7.26 7.38 19.52
CA PHE A 173 5.99 6.95 20.06
C PHE A 173 5.64 5.54 19.56
N SER A 174 4.79 4.83 20.29
CA SER A 174 4.18 3.58 19.86
C SER A 174 2.70 3.80 19.58
N CYS A 175 2.28 3.49 18.35
CA CYS A 175 0.88 3.39 17.98
C CYS A 175 0.43 1.94 18.10
N ARG A 176 -0.50 1.69 19.00
CA ARG A 176 -1.11 0.38 19.22
C ARG A 176 -2.49 0.35 18.57
N VAL A 177 -2.66 -0.54 17.60
CA VAL A 177 -3.91 -0.81 16.91
C VAL A 177 -4.42 -2.16 17.37
N GLU A 178 -5.60 -2.20 17.98
CA GLU A 178 -6.19 -3.42 18.48
C GLU A 178 -7.61 -3.61 17.97
N THR A 179 -7.96 -4.87 17.77
CA THR A 179 -9.29 -5.37 17.43
C THR A 179 -9.66 -6.48 18.42
N SER A 180 -10.82 -7.11 18.26
CA SER A 180 -11.21 -8.25 19.10
C SER A 180 -10.23 -9.43 19.04
N GLN A 181 -9.48 -9.58 17.94
CA GLN A 181 -8.61 -10.74 17.70
C GLN A 181 -7.13 -10.42 17.56
N TYR A 182 -6.78 -9.18 17.23
CA TYR A 182 -5.43 -8.80 16.84
C TYR A 182 -4.97 -7.52 17.54
N ALA A 183 -3.69 -7.46 17.86
CA ALA A 183 -3.02 -6.27 18.37
C ALA A 183 -1.70 -6.07 17.62
N ILE A 184 -1.52 -4.88 17.04
CA ILE A 184 -0.34 -4.50 16.25
C ILE A 184 0.24 -3.21 16.83
N ASN A 185 1.56 -3.16 17.00
CA ASN A 185 2.27 -1.95 17.39
C ASN A 185 3.10 -1.40 16.23
N LYS A 186 3.05 -0.08 16.01
CA LYS A 186 3.85 0.66 15.03
C LYS A 186 4.64 1.75 15.71
N LYS A 187 5.92 1.87 15.34
CA LYS A 187 6.77 2.97 15.77
C LYS A 187 6.43 4.23 14.97
N ILE A 188 6.19 5.33 15.67
CA ILE A 188 5.97 6.66 15.10
C ILE A 188 7.09 7.59 15.56
N VAL A 189 7.61 8.44 14.67
CA VAL A 189 8.65 9.41 14.97
C VAL A 189 8.14 10.83 14.68
N LEU A 190 8.10 11.68 15.69
CA LEU A 190 7.75 13.09 15.57
C LEU A 190 9.02 13.95 15.65
N VAL A 191 9.20 14.84 14.68
CA VAL A 191 10.31 15.81 14.59
C VAL A 191 9.73 17.20 14.37
N LYS A 192 9.87 18.06 15.39
CA LYS A 192 9.57 19.50 15.33
C LYS A 192 10.82 20.32 15.07
#